data_AF-A0A850NA92-F1
#
_entry.id   AF-A0A850NA92-F1
#
_cell.length_a   1.000
_cell.length_b   1.000
_cell.length_c   1.000
_cell.angle_alpha   90.00
_cell.angle_beta   90.00
_cell.angle_gamma   90.00
#
_symmetry.space_group_name_H-M   'P 1'
#
loop_
_entity.id
_entity.type
_entity.pdbx_description
1 polymer ?
#
loop_
_entity_poly.entity_id
_entity_poly.type
_entity_poly.pdbx_seq_one_letter_code
_entity_poly.pdbx_strand_id
1 'polypeptide(L)'
;MKSIKLILLFCAGIVSAQETLQLSEGESSPKANLEEVAWIEGHWTGEAFGGIAEEIWSAPMGNSMMFVFRLVNDDKVSFYESGHIQQLDDSIILQLKHFDGNMRGWEEKDQTIDFKLVKLEPNKVFFEGLTMEKISEDQINVWVLIEENGNTGEVLFAYNRMK
;
A
#
# COMPACT_ATOMS: atom_id res chain seq x y z
N MET A 1 -5.66 -47.28 39.41
CA MET A 1 -6.26 -46.45 38.34
C MET A 1 -5.99 -44.99 38.68
N LYS A 2 -4.99 -44.36 38.07
CA LYS A 2 -4.77 -42.91 38.20
C LYS A 2 -4.95 -42.30 36.81
N SER A 3 -5.97 -41.48 36.69
CA SER A 3 -6.40 -40.80 35.47
C SER A 3 -5.40 -39.73 35.07
N ILE A 4 -4.91 -39.81 33.82
CA ILE A 4 -4.13 -38.74 33.19
C ILE A 4 -5.12 -37.67 32.74
N LYS A 5 -5.04 -36.47 33.33
CA LYS A 5 -5.74 -35.28 32.84
C LYS A 5 -4.88 -34.65 31.76
N LEU A 6 -5.33 -34.73 30.50
CA LEU A 6 -4.74 -33.98 29.40
C LEU A 6 -5.30 -32.55 29.46
N ILE A 7 -4.46 -31.60 29.85
CA ILE A 7 -4.75 -30.17 29.74
C ILE A 7 -4.31 -29.74 28.36
N LEU A 8 -5.27 -29.51 27.45
CA LEU A 8 -5.00 -28.78 26.21
C LEU A 8 -4.87 -27.30 26.55
N LEU A 9 -3.63 -26.82 26.54
CA LEU A 9 -3.34 -25.39 26.59
C LEU A 9 -3.52 -24.84 25.16
N PHE A 10 -4.68 -24.24 24.90
CA PHE A 10 -4.92 -23.53 23.64
C PHE A 10 -4.20 -22.19 23.73
N CYS A 11 -2.94 -22.15 23.28
CA CYS A 11 -2.25 -20.89 23.03
C CYS A 11 -2.95 -20.23 21.84
N ALA A 12 -3.92 -19.35 22.11
CA ALA A 12 -4.37 -18.37 21.14
C ALA A 12 -3.22 -17.38 20.90
N GLY A 13 -2.30 -17.75 20.01
CA GLY A 13 -1.37 -16.79 19.43
C GLY A 13 -2.20 -15.73 18.71
N ILE A 14 -1.90 -14.46 18.94
CA ILE A 14 -2.42 -13.38 18.12
C ILE A 14 -1.79 -13.58 16.74
N VAL A 15 -2.48 -14.33 15.88
CA VAL A 15 -2.16 -14.38 14.46
C VAL A 15 -2.55 -13.00 13.94
N SER A 16 -1.57 -12.11 13.75
CA SER A 16 -1.81 -10.98 12.87
C SER A 16 -2.02 -11.57 11.49
N ALA A 17 -3.20 -11.35 10.91
CA ALA A 17 -3.41 -11.69 9.51
C ALA A 17 -2.45 -10.82 8.68
N GLN A 18 -1.79 -11.43 7.71
CA GLN A 18 -0.97 -10.72 6.74
C GLN A 18 -1.91 -10.04 5.74
N GLU A 19 -1.81 -8.73 5.61
CA GLU A 19 -2.69 -7.92 4.74
C GLU A 19 -2.09 -7.67 3.35
N THR A 20 -0.79 -7.90 3.18
CA THR A 20 -0.08 -7.79 1.90
C THR A 20 0.22 -9.16 1.29
N LEU A 21 0.27 -9.22 -0.05
CA LEU A 21 0.57 -10.45 -0.79
C LEU A 21 1.81 -10.27 -1.66
N GLN A 22 2.37 -11.40 -2.11
CA GLN A 22 3.46 -11.48 -3.06
C GLN A 22 3.06 -12.44 -4.18
N LEU A 23 3.55 -12.24 -5.40
CA LEU A 23 3.39 -13.24 -6.46
C LEU A 23 4.20 -14.49 -6.11
N SER A 24 3.69 -15.64 -6.51
CA SER A 24 4.49 -16.87 -6.45
C SER A 24 5.60 -16.85 -7.51
N GLU A 25 6.67 -17.60 -7.30
CA GLU A 25 7.75 -17.71 -8.29
C GLU A 25 7.21 -18.17 -9.65
N GLY A 26 7.45 -17.35 -10.69
CA GLY A 26 6.99 -17.61 -12.06
C GLY A 26 5.54 -17.19 -12.36
N GLU A 27 4.82 -16.65 -11.39
CA GLU A 27 3.48 -16.08 -11.60
C GLU A 27 3.57 -14.69 -12.25
N SER A 28 2.60 -14.38 -13.09
CA SER A 28 2.46 -13.06 -13.72
C SER A 28 1.24 -12.35 -13.17
N SER A 29 1.26 -11.01 -13.18
CA SER A 29 0.10 -10.21 -12.81
C SER A 29 -1.16 -10.61 -13.58
N PRO A 30 -2.33 -10.69 -12.91
CA PRO A 30 -3.58 -11.00 -13.57
C PRO A 30 -4.03 -9.84 -14.46
N LYS A 31 -5.01 -10.09 -15.35
CA LYS A 31 -5.58 -9.04 -16.18
C LYS A 31 -6.32 -8.02 -15.32
N ALA A 32 -6.16 -6.74 -15.65
CA ALA A 32 -6.76 -5.64 -14.91
C ALA A 32 -6.82 -4.36 -15.76
N ASN A 33 -7.73 -3.47 -15.38
CA ASN A 33 -7.85 -2.13 -15.94
C ASN A 33 -7.97 -1.06 -14.86
N LEU A 34 -7.62 0.19 -15.19
CA LEU A 34 -7.65 1.30 -14.23
C LEU A 34 -9.04 1.60 -13.65
N GLU A 35 -10.12 1.29 -14.37
CA GLU A 35 -11.48 1.53 -13.87
C GLU A 35 -11.81 0.65 -12.65
N GLU A 36 -11.17 -0.52 -12.51
CA GLU A 36 -11.32 -1.41 -11.35
C GLU A 36 -10.74 -0.80 -10.07
N VAL A 37 -9.84 0.17 -10.19
CA VAL A 37 -9.17 0.87 -9.08
C VAL A 37 -9.46 2.37 -9.04
N ALA A 38 -10.36 2.86 -9.90
CA ALA A 38 -10.74 4.27 -9.97
C ALA A 38 -11.31 4.82 -8.65
N TRP A 39 -11.83 3.94 -7.78
CA TRP A 39 -12.33 4.32 -6.46
C TRP A 39 -11.26 4.90 -5.52
N ILE A 40 -9.96 4.72 -5.84
CA ILE A 40 -8.83 5.30 -5.09
C ILE A 40 -8.75 6.82 -5.29
N GLU A 41 -9.32 7.37 -6.38
CA GLU A 41 -9.33 8.81 -6.66
C GLU A 41 -9.76 9.62 -5.42
N GLY A 42 -8.98 10.63 -5.09
CA GLY A 42 -9.29 11.48 -3.95
C GLY A 42 -8.10 12.21 -3.35
N HIS A 43 -8.43 12.94 -2.30
CA HIS A 43 -7.47 13.57 -1.40
C HIS A 43 -7.66 12.91 -0.03
N TRP A 44 -6.61 12.31 0.48
CA TRP A 44 -6.61 11.42 1.63
C TRP A 44 -5.62 11.91 2.68
N THR A 45 -5.97 11.78 3.95
CA THR A 45 -5.07 12.10 5.06
C THR A 45 -5.24 11.15 6.24
N GLY A 46 -4.15 10.86 6.95
CA GLY A 46 -4.11 9.89 8.04
C GLY A 46 -2.84 10.03 8.87
N GLU A 47 -2.77 9.32 9.98
CA GLU A 47 -1.59 9.28 10.84
C GLU A 47 -0.70 8.09 10.45
N ALA A 48 0.61 8.33 10.28
CA ALA A 48 1.60 7.29 10.01
C ALA A 48 2.98 7.73 10.51
N PHE A 49 3.78 6.79 11.01
CA PHE A 49 5.14 7.05 11.53
C PHE A 49 5.26 8.21 12.53
N GLY A 50 4.22 8.45 13.33
CA GLY A 50 4.17 9.56 14.29
C GLY A 50 3.86 10.93 13.69
N GLY A 51 3.58 11.00 12.39
CA GLY A 51 3.25 12.23 11.66
C GLY A 51 1.95 12.13 10.88
N ILE A 52 1.73 13.12 10.01
CA ILE A 52 0.56 13.20 9.13
C ILE A 52 0.98 12.83 7.70
N ALA A 53 0.38 11.76 7.20
CA ALA A 53 0.42 11.37 5.80
C ALA A 53 -0.71 12.08 5.04
N GLU A 54 -0.39 12.62 3.86
CA GLU A 54 -1.34 13.16 2.90
C GLU A 54 -1.05 12.54 1.53
N GLU A 55 -2.10 12.10 0.85
CA GLU A 55 -1.99 11.43 -0.45
C GLU A 55 -3.09 11.92 -1.38
N ILE A 56 -2.73 12.27 -2.62
CA ILE A 56 -3.66 12.81 -3.62
C ILE A 56 -3.57 11.96 -4.87
N TRP A 57 -4.68 11.34 -5.25
CA TRP A 57 -4.83 10.49 -6.43
C TRP A 57 -5.72 11.16 -7.48
N SER A 58 -5.29 11.15 -8.74
CA SER A 58 -6.13 11.58 -9.87
C SER A 58 -7.12 10.50 -10.30
N ALA A 59 -8.19 10.92 -10.99
CA ALA A 59 -8.97 10.03 -11.84
C ALA A 59 -8.08 9.32 -12.89
N PRO A 60 -8.50 8.16 -13.42
CA PRO A 60 -7.87 7.57 -14.60
C PRO A 60 -7.83 8.55 -15.78
N MET A 61 -6.64 8.85 -16.28
CA MET A 61 -6.46 9.69 -17.46
C MET A 61 -5.19 9.31 -18.21
N GLY A 62 -5.29 9.13 -19.51
CA GLY A 62 -4.13 8.97 -20.38
C GLY A 62 -3.26 7.76 -20.06
N ASN A 63 -3.87 6.62 -19.68
CA ASN A 63 -3.25 5.36 -19.24
C ASN A 63 -2.70 5.31 -17.81
N SER A 64 -2.99 6.31 -16.98
CA SER A 64 -2.43 6.42 -15.63
C SER A 64 -3.43 7.02 -14.64
N MET A 65 -3.29 6.66 -13.37
CA MET A 65 -3.75 7.43 -12.21
C MET A 65 -2.50 7.92 -11.49
N MET A 66 -2.23 9.22 -11.55
CA MET A 66 -1.05 9.79 -10.87
C MET A 66 -1.34 10.04 -9.40
N PHE A 67 -0.30 9.97 -8.57
CA PHE A 67 -0.38 10.39 -7.19
C PHE A 67 0.83 11.17 -6.72
N VAL A 68 0.60 11.93 -5.65
CA VAL A 68 1.65 12.50 -4.80
C VAL A 68 1.33 12.19 -3.36
N PHE A 69 2.38 11.93 -2.59
CA PHE A 69 2.32 11.71 -1.16
C PHE A 69 3.25 12.70 -0.44
N ARG A 70 2.89 13.10 0.77
CA ARG A 70 3.83 13.70 1.71
C ARG A 70 3.63 13.17 3.12
N LEU A 71 4.74 12.98 3.84
CA LEU A 71 4.74 12.79 5.28
C LEU A 71 5.24 14.05 5.99
N VAL A 72 4.48 14.54 6.95
CA VAL A 72 4.83 15.69 7.79
C VAL A 72 5.06 15.26 9.23
N ASN A 73 6.23 15.59 9.78
CA ASN A 73 6.58 15.44 11.20
C ASN A 73 7.11 16.78 11.74
N ASP A 74 6.74 17.15 12.96
CA ASP A 74 7.17 18.39 13.61
C ASP A 74 7.05 19.64 12.71
N ASP A 75 5.89 19.79 12.06
CA ASP A 75 5.56 20.87 11.10
C ASP A 75 6.52 20.98 9.89
N LYS A 76 7.25 19.90 9.57
CA LYS A 76 8.18 19.83 8.44
C LYS A 76 7.95 18.59 7.62
N VAL A 77 8.21 18.70 6.32
CA VAL A 77 8.18 17.54 5.43
C VAL A 77 9.33 16.61 5.75
N SER A 78 9.00 15.35 6.03
CA SER A 78 9.96 14.26 6.16
C SER A 78 10.38 13.76 4.79
N PHE A 79 9.41 13.37 3.95
CA PHE A 79 9.65 12.97 2.57
C PHE A 79 8.37 13.10 1.73
N TYR A 80 8.54 12.99 0.42
CA TYR A 80 7.49 12.91 -0.59
C TYR A 80 7.58 11.60 -1.36
N GLU A 81 6.47 11.21 -1.97
CA GLU A 81 6.48 10.28 -3.08
C GLU A 81 5.78 10.93 -4.28
N SER A 82 6.21 10.54 -5.48
CA SER A 82 5.47 10.79 -6.70
C SER A 82 5.45 9.51 -7.51
N GLY A 83 4.27 9.15 -7.99
CA GLY A 83 4.08 7.88 -8.68
C GLY A 83 2.78 7.80 -9.43
N HIS A 84 2.44 6.57 -9.83
CA HIS A 84 1.21 6.27 -10.52
C HIS A 84 0.76 4.82 -10.31
N ILE A 85 -0.51 4.56 -10.62
CA ILE A 85 -0.95 3.26 -11.13
C ILE A 85 -1.08 3.41 -12.64
N GLN A 86 -0.34 2.62 -13.42
CA GLN A 86 -0.31 2.68 -14.88
C GLN A 86 -0.88 1.42 -15.49
N GLN A 87 -1.60 1.56 -16.61
CA GLN A 87 -1.94 0.44 -17.47
C GLN A 87 -0.65 -0.13 -18.11
N LEU A 88 -0.36 -1.40 -17.86
CA LEU A 88 0.76 -2.14 -18.43
C LEU A 88 0.24 -3.39 -19.16
N ASP A 89 0.27 -3.35 -20.49
CA ASP A 89 -0.35 -4.36 -21.35
C ASP A 89 -1.82 -4.61 -20.96
N ASP A 90 -2.18 -5.84 -20.58
CA ASP A 90 -3.52 -6.22 -20.13
C ASP A 90 -3.68 -6.22 -18.60
N SER A 91 -2.72 -5.64 -17.87
CA SER A 91 -2.71 -5.50 -16.40
C SER A 91 -2.41 -4.06 -15.95
N ILE A 92 -2.21 -3.85 -14.65
CA ILE A 92 -1.79 -2.59 -14.05
C ILE A 92 -0.56 -2.78 -13.16
N ILE A 93 0.23 -1.72 -13.00
CA ILE A 93 1.39 -1.67 -12.10
C ILE A 93 1.34 -0.38 -11.28
N LEU A 94 1.71 -0.45 -10.01
CA LEU A 94 1.97 0.75 -9.21
C LEU A 94 3.47 1.01 -9.22
N GLN A 95 3.87 2.24 -9.55
CA GLN A 95 5.28 2.64 -9.51
C GLN A 95 5.42 3.98 -8.81
N LEU A 96 6.51 4.16 -8.06
CA LEU A 96 6.80 5.41 -7.37
C LEU A 96 8.30 5.68 -7.25
N LYS A 97 8.61 6.92 -6.90
CA LYS A 97 9.91 7.37 -6.42
C LYS A 97 9.74 8.16 -5.13
N HIS A 98 10.74 8.09 -4.27
CA HIS A 98 10.81 8.86 -3.04
C HIS A 98 11.69 10.09 -3.21
N PHE A 99 11.35 11.15 -2.49
CA PHE A 99 12.13 12.38 -2.46
C PHE A 99 12.25 12.93 -1.04
N ASP A 100 13.42 13.46 -0.69
CA ASP A 100 13.56 14.24 0.55
C ASP A 100 12.75 15.56 0.49
N GLY A 101 12.65 16.27 1.61
CA GLY A 101 11.95 17.56 1.68
C GLY A 101 12.48 18.67 0.74
N ASN A 102 13.63 18.44 0.07
CA ASN A 102 14.24 19.35 -0.91
C ASN A 102 14.23 18.78 -2.34
N MET A 103 13.35 17.80 -2.62
CA MET A 103 13.19 17.17 -3.94
C MET A 103 14.40 16.39 -4.44
N ARG A 104 15.25 15.87 -3.55
CA ARG A 104 16.33 14.95 -3.94
C ARG A 104 15.80 13.52 -3.91
N GLY A 105 15.89 12.84 -5.05
CA GLY A 105 15.42 11.46 -5.20
C GLY A 105 16.26 10.46 -4.40
N TRP A 106 15.63 9.40 -3.90
CA TRP A 106 16.33 8.27 -3.26
C TRP A 106 16.77 7.24 -4.28
N GLU A 107 15.89 6.92 -5.23
CA GLU A 107 16.20 6.03 -6.35
C GLU A 107 17.08 6.74 -7.39
N GLU A 108 17.87 5.94 -8.12
CA GLU A 108 18.62 6.44 -9.26
C GLU A 108 17.69 7.03 -10.33
N LYS A 109 18.26 7.87 -11.20
CA LYS A 109 17.51 8.68 -12.17
C LYS A 109 16.50 7.85 -12.97
N ASP A 110 16.89 6.67 -13.45
CA ASP A 110 16.14 5.76 -14.30
C ASP A 110 15.45 4.61 -13.55
N GLN A 111 15.47 4.62 -12.21
CA GLN A 111 14.88 3.57 -11.38
C GLN A 111 13.60 4.02 -10.68
N THR A 112 12.68 3.09 -10.49
CA THR A 112 11.44 3.25 -9.72
C THR A 112 11.32 2.08 -8.74
N ILE A 113 10.52 2.27 -7.70
CA ILE A 113 9.99 1.15 -6.93
C ILE A 113 8.73 0.67 -7.65
N ASP A 114 8.70 -0.62 -7.96
CA ASP A 114 7.66 -1.24 -8.79
C ASP A 114 6.90 -2.28 -7.97
N PHE A 115 5.58 -2.12 -7.90
CA PHE A 115 4.67 -3.02 -7.22
C PHE A 115 3.77 -3.68 -8.27
N LYS A 116 4.03 -4.95 -8.58
CA LYS A 116 3.23 -5.70 -9.55
C LYS A 116 1.87 -6.05 -8.97
N LEU A 117 0.84 -6.08 -9.80
CA LEU A 117 -0.47 -6.54 -9.36
C LEU A 117 -0.42 -8.03 -9.00
N VAL A 118 -0.95 -8.39 -7.83
CA VAL A 118 -1.09 -9.76 -7.34
C VAL A 118 -2.55 -10.21 -7.49
N LYS A 119 -3.51 -9.38 -7.07
CA LYS A 119 -4.93 -9.75 -6.99
C LYS A 119 -5.84 -8.52 -6.99
N LEU A 120 -7.03 -8.68 -7.56
CA LEU A 120 -8.13 -7.72 -7.45
C LEU A 120 -9.35 -8.35 -6.77
N GLU A 121 -10.02 -7.55 -5.96
CA GLU A 121 -11.33 -7.79 -5.37
C GLU A 121 -12.20 -6.52 -5.52
N PRO A 122 -13.54 -6.60 -5.41
CA PRO A 122 -14.41 -5.46 -5.68
C PRO A 122 -14.11 -4.17 -4.90
N ASN A 123 -13.51 -4.29 -3.71
CA ASN A 123 -13.18 -3.17 -2.84
C ASN A 123 -11.71 -3.19 -2.37
N LYS A 124 -10.86 -4.05 -2.96
CA LYS A 124 -9.48 -4.23 -2.50
C LYS A 124 -8.55 -4.57 -3.66
N VAL A 125 -7.40 -3.92 -3.72
CA VAL A 125 -6.35 -4.20 -4.70
C VAL A 125 -5.07 -4.59 -3.96
N PHE A 126 -4.45 -5.69 -4.42
CA PHE A 126 -3.21 -6.20 -3.89
C PHE A 126 -2.12 -6.04 -4.96
N PHE A 127 -1.15 -5.20 -4.68
CA PHE A 127 0.14 -5.19 -5.33
C PHE A 127 1.18 -5.92 -4.45
N GLU A 128 2.34 -6.28 -5.00
CA GLU A 128 3.40 -6.96 -4.26
C GLU A 128 3.86 -6.13 -3.06
N GLY A 129 3.52 -6.55 -1.84
CA GLY A 129 3.87 -5.83 -0.61
C GLY A 129 3.07 -4.55 -0.37
N LEU A 130 2.02 -4.28 -1.14
CA LEU A 130 1.14 -3.12 -0.92
C LEU A 130 -0.32 -3.51 -1.16
N THR A 131 -1.21 -3.13 -0.27
CA THR A 131 -2.64 -3.41 -0.42
C THR A 131 -3.47 -2.19 -0.10
N MET A 132 -4.41 -1.85 -0.97
CA MET A 132 -5.36 -0.76 -0.74
C MET A 132 -6.77 -1.33 -0.65
N GLU A 133 -7.53 -0.91 0.35
CA GLU A 133 -8.90 -1.34 0.58
C GLU A 133 -9.84 -0.16 0.76
N LYS A 134 -10.92 -0.15 -0.02
CA LYS A 134 -12.06 0.75 0.19
C LYS A 134 -12.88 0.28 1.38
N ILE A 135 -12.88 1.10 2.43
CA ILE A 135 -13.69 0.88 3.63
C ILE A 135 -15.05 1.57 3.48
N SER A 136 -15.06 2.79 2.94
CA SER A 136 -16.26 3.54 2.59
C SER A 136 -15.96 4.57 1.48
N GLU A 137 -16.91 5.44 1.12
CA GLU A 137 -16.63 6.54 0.20
C GLU A 137 -15.60 7.55 0.76
N ASP A 138 -15.55 7.69 2.09
CA ASP A 138 -14.70 8.67 2.79
C ASP A 138 -13.51 8.02 3.52
N GLN A 139 -13.28 6.70 3.35
CA GLN A 139 -12.22 5.98 4.06
C GLN A 139 -11.57 4.89 3.19
N ILE A 140 -10.24 4.87 3.21
CA ILE A 140 -9.42 3.79 2.64
C ILE A 140 -8.37 3.35 3.65
N ASN A 141 -7.98 2.09 3.59
CA ASN A 141 -6.80 1.59 4.29
C ASN A 141 -5.75 1.21 3.26
N VAL A 142 -4.50 1.57 3.53
CA VAL A 142 -3.34 1.12 2.76
C VAL A 142 -2.39 0.39 3.68
N TRP A 143 -2.06 -0.85 3.38
CA TRP A 143 -1.01 -1.61 4.07
C TRP A 143 0.22 -1.69 3.18
N VAL A 144 1.38 -1.39 3.76
CA VAL A 144 2.67 -1.47 3.08
C VAL A 144 3.60 -2.37 3.87
N LEU A 145 4.20 -3.33 3.17
CA LEU A 145 5.24 -4.18 3.71
C LEU A 145 6.57 -3.40 3.69
N ILE A 146 7.12 -3.16 4.87
CA ILE A 146 8.35 -2.39 5.05
C ILE A 146 9.42 -3.31 5.63
N GLU A 147 10.64 -3.17 5.11
CA GLU A 147 11.82 -3.80 5.68
C GLU A 147 12.68 -2.76 6.39
N GLU A 148 12.90 -2.95 7.69
CA GLU A 148 13.78 -2.11 8.49
C GLU A 148 14.75 -2.98 9.30
N ASN A 149 16.05 -2.75 9.12
CA ASN A 149 17.13 -3.47 9.82
C ASN A 149 17.01 -5.01 9.72
N GLY A 150 16.57 -5.52 8.55
CA GLY A 150 16.38 -6.95 8.30
C GLY A 150 15.13 -7.56 8.95
N ASN A 151 14.27 -6.74 9.54
CA ASN A 151 12.94 -7.15 9.97
C ASN A 151 11.89 -6.62 9.00
N THR A 152 10.98 -7.49 8.60
CA THR A 152 9.84 -7.11 7.76
C THR A 152 8.60 -6.91 8.64
N GLY A 153 7.84 -5.85 8.38
CA GLY A 153 6.58 -5.58 9.07
C GLY A 153 5.60 -4.83 8.16
N GLU A 154 4.31 -4.96 8.42
CA GLU A 154 3.28 -4.20 7.72
C GLU A 154 2.95 -2.93 8.49
N VAL A 155 2.88 -1.81 7.76
CA VAL A 155 2.39 -0.52 8.28
C VAL A 155 1.05 -0.22 7.65
N LEU A 156 0.07 0.10 8.49
CA LEU A 156 -1.24 0.58 8.08
C LEU A 156 -1.26 2.11 8.01
N PHE A 157 -1.71 2.62 6.88
CA PHE A 157 -2.16 3.99 6.68
C PHE A 157 -3.69 3.97 6.62
N ALA A 158 -4.32 4.34 7.74
CA ALA A 158 -5.78 4.47 7.82
C ALA A 158 -6.17 5.90 7.43
N TYR A 159 -6.64 6.07 6.19
CA TYR A 159 -6.92 7.37 5.62
C TYR A 159 -8.39 7.76 5.69
N ASN A 160 -8.62 9.07 5.87
CA ASN A 160 -9.91 9.70 5.69
C ASN A 160 -9.84 10.68 4.52
N ARG A 161 -10.94 10.78 3.78
CA ARG A 161 -11.06 11.74 2.67
C ARG A 161 -11.08 13.17 3.22
N MET A 162 -10.26 14.04 2.63
CA MET A 162 -10.31 15.47 2.89
C MET A 162 -11.51 16.10 2.15
N LYS A 163 -12.23 16.98 2.84
CA LYS A 163 -13.44 17.66 2.35
C LYS A 163 -13.16 19.11 2.00
#